data_AF-A0A7V2MWU9-F1
#
_entry.id   AF-A0A7V2MWU9-F1
#
_cell.length_a   1.000
_cell.length_b   1.000
_cell.length_c   1.000
_cell.angle_alpha   90.00
_cell.angle_beta   90.00
_cell.angle_gamma   90.00
#
_symmetry.space_group_name_H-M   'P 1'
#
loop_
_entity.id
_entity.type
_entity.pdbx_description
1 polymer ?
#
loop_
_entity_poly.entity_id
_entity_poly.type
_entity_poly.pdbx_seq_one_letter_code
_entity_poly.pdbx_strand_id
1 'polypeptide(L)' 'MDDWWGEVEREVLACLEGRRAVPVSDVAKRLGVSESAAASLLALLAGEGKVRICAVERPTSAARRPE' A
#
# COMPACT_ATOMS: atom_id res chain seq x y z
N MET A 1 -17.25 -17.40 9.55
CA MET A 1 -16.88 -16.57 8.39
C MET A 1 -15.56 -15.94 8.78
N ASP A 2 -14.47 -16.46 8.25
CA ASP A 2 -13.12 -16.02 8.64
C ASP A 2 -13.01 -14.52 8.42
N ASP A 3 -12.57 -13.79 9.45
CA ASP A 3 -12.35 -12.35 9.42
C ASP A 3 -11.06 -12.03 8.64
N TRP A 4 -11.00 -12.55 7.43
CA TRP A 4 -9.89 -12.40 6.49
C TRP A 4 -9.62 -10.92 6.20
N TRP A 5 -10.67 -10.09 6.20
CA TRP A 5 -10.52 -8.64 6.06
C TRP A 5 -9.82 -8.01 7.28
N GLY A 6 -10.22 -8.39 8.50
CA GLY A 6 -9.56 -7.93 9.71
C GLY A 6 -8.11 -8.39 9.82
N GLU A 7 -7.75 -9.56 9.29
CA GLU A 7 -6.36 -10.01 9.20
C GLU A 7 -5.52 -9.14 8.26
N VAL A 8 -6.03 -8.87 7.05
CA VAL A 8 -5.36 -8.00 6.07
C VAL A 8 -5.15 -6.60 6.64
N GLU A 9 -6.16 -6.03 7.30
CA GLU A 9 -6.05 -4.73 7.94
C GLU A 9 -4.98 -4.71 9.03
N ARG A 10 -4.97 -5.70 9.93
CA ARG A 10 -3.96 -5.80 11.00
C ARG A 10 -2.56 -5.85 10.41
N GLU A 11 -2.36 -6.59 9.34
CA GLU A 11 -1.04 -6.73 8.72
C GLU A 11 -0.56 -5.44 8.03
N VAL A 12 -1.49 -4.67 7.44
CA VAL A 12 -1.21 -3.31 6.94
C VAL A 12 -0.84 -2.37 8.08
N LEU A 13 -1.58 -2.37 9.18
CA LEU A 13 -1.30 -1.50 10.33
C LEU A 13 0.01 -1.89 11.02
N ALA A 14 0.32 -3.17 11.12
CA ALA A 14 1.61 -3.67 11.60
C ALA A 14 2.78 -3.19 10.72
N CYS A 15 2.57 -2.99 9.41
CA CYS A 15 3.57 -2.34 8.58
C CYS A 15 3.81 -0.89 9.01
N LEU A 16 2.80 -0.17 9.50
CA LEU A 16 2.93 1.22 9.89
C LEU A 16 3.45 1.41 11.32
N GLU A 17 3.46 0.36 12.15
CA GLU A 17 3.96 0.44 13.52
C GLU A 17 5.40 0.97 13.58
N GLY A 18 5.61 2.03 14.35
CA GLY A 18 6.91 2.69 14.51
C GLY A 18 7.41 3.47 13.29
N ARG A 19 6.65 3.54 12.20
CA ARG A 19 7.05 4.21 10.95
C ARG A 19 6.11 5.35 10.60
N ARG A 20 6.67 6.52 10.26
CA ARG A 20 5.89 7.70 9.83
C ARG A 20 5.21 7.49 8.47
N ALA A 21 5.86 6.78 7.57
CA ALA A 21 5.37 6.44 6.23
C ALA A 21 6.08 5.18 5.75
N VAL A 22 5.40 4.41 4.90
CA VAL A 22 5.91 3.17 4.30
C VAL A 22 5.58 3.17 2.81
N PRO A 23 6.52 2.78 1.92
CA PRO A 23 6.23 2.62 0.50
C PRO A 23 5.14 1.58 0.25
N VAL A 24 4.29 1.80 -0.77
CA VAL A 24 3.24 0.85 -1.17
C VAL A 24 3.85 -0.52 -1.53
N SER A 25 5.01 -0.53 -2.15
CA SER A 25 5.75 -1.75 -2.51
C SER A 25 6.16 -2.60 -1.31
N ASP A 26 6.44 -1.99 -0.15
CA ASP A 26 6.76 -2.74 1.07
C ASP A 26 5.51 -3.38 1.67
N VAL A 27 4.36 -2.70 1.62
CA VAL A 27 3.06 -3.25 2.00
C VAL A 27 2.69 -4.41 1.08
N ALA A 28 2.89 -4.26 -0.23
CA ALA A 28 2.64 -5.31 -1.22
C ALA A 28 3.48 -6.57 -0.96
N LYS A 29 4.77 -6.41 -0.69
CA LYS A 29 5.67 -7.51 -0.32
C LYS A 29 5.26 -8.21 0.97
N ARG A 30 4.85 -7.44 1.99
CA ARG A 30 4.40 -8.01 3.27
C ARG A 30 3.14 -8.86 3.10
N LEU A 31 2.18 -8.35 2.33
CA LEU A 31 0.89 -9.02 2.08
C LEU A 31 0.98 -10.13 1.02
N GLY A 32 2.10 -10.23 0.29
CA GLY A 32 2.24 -11.19 -0.81
C GLY A 32 1.34 -10.89 -2.01
N VAL A 33 1.01 -9.61 -2.25
CA VAL A 33 0.11 -9.17 -3.33
C VAL A 33 0.83 -8.26 -4.33
N SER A 34 0.19 -7.97 -5.46
CA SER A 34 0.71 -6.97 -6.40
C SER A 34 0.66 -5.57 -5.80
N GLU A 35 1.56 -4.69 -6.26
CA GLU A 35 1.58 -3.29 -5.82
C GLU A 35 0.28 -2.55 -6.15
N SER A 36 -0.38 -2.89 -7.27
CA SER A 36 -1.70 -2.38 -7.63
C SER A 36 -2.82 -2.82 -6.68
N ALA A 37 -2.76 -4.06 -6.18
CA ALA A 37 -3.71 -4.57 -5.19
C ALA A 37 -3.48 -3.87 -3.85
N ALA A 38 -2.22 -3.75 -3.41
CA ALA A 38 -1.87 -3.01 -2.20
C ALA A 38 -2.32 -1.54 -2.27
N ALA A 39 -2.13 -0.86 -3.42
CA ALA A 39 -2.60 0.51 -3.61
C ALA A 39 -4.13 0.63 -3.46
N SER A 40 -4.88 -0.31 -4.03
CA SER A 40 -6.35 -0.35 -3.92
C SER A 40 -6.81 -0.57 -2.47
N LEU A 41 -6.15 -1.48 -1.75
CA LEU A 41 -6.41 -1.75 -0.33
C LEU A 41 -6.14 -0.51 0.54
N LEU A 42 -5.00 0.15 0.32
CA LEU A 42 -4.63 1.37 1.04
C LEU A 42 -5.60 2.52 0.75
N ALA A 43 -6.11 2.63 -0.48
CA ALA A 43 -7.12 3.62 -0.82
C ALA A 43 -8.44 3.39 -0.07
N LEU A 44 -8.87 2.13 0.08
CA LEU A 44 -10.05 1.78 0.86
C LEU A 44 -9.87 2.13 2.34
N LEU A 45 -8.75 1.71 2.95
CA LEU A 45 -8.42 2.01 4.35
C LEU A 45 -8.28 3.52 4.60
N ALA A 46 -7.79 4.28 3.61
CA ALA A 46 -7.73 5.73 3.68
C ALA A 46 -9.12 6.36 3.64
N GLY A 47 -10.03 5.83 2.82
CA GLY A 47 -11.45 6.21 2.80
C GLY A 47 -12.16 5.96 4.13
N GLU A 48 -11.76 4.91 4.85
CA GLU A 48 -12.24 4.58 6.19
C GLU A 48 -11.55 5.39 7.31
N GLY A 49 -10.54 6.19 6.99
CA GLY A 49 -9.79 7.00 7.95
C GLY A 49 -8.75 6.23 8.79
N LYS A 50 -8.47 4.97 8.44
CA LYS A 50 -7.52 4.09 9.15
C LYS A 50 -6.06 4.40 8.81
N VAL A 51 -5.82 4.90 7.59
CA VAL A 51 -4.49 5.32 7.12
C VAL A 51 -4.57 6.66 6.39
N ARG A 52 -3.43 7.31 6.18
CA ARG A 52 -3.32 8.52 5.33
C ARG A 52 -2.29 8.30 4.24
N ILE A 53 -2.68 8.59 3.00
CA ILE A 53 -1.77 8.60 1.86
C ILE A 53 -1.03 9.95 1.87
N CYS A 54 0.28 9.92 2.15
CA CYS A 54 1.10 11.12 2.36
C CYS A 54 2.01 11.47 1.17
N ALA A 55 2.22 10.55 0.23
CA ALA A 55 3.11 10.74 -0.91
C ALA A 55 2.48 10.16 -2.19
N VAL A 56 2.56 10.92 -3.27
CA VAL A 56 2.18 10.50 -4.62
C VAL A 56 3.29 10.97 -5.53
N GLU A 57 3.95 10.04 -6.19
CA GLU A 57 5.10 10.32 -7.05
C GLU A 57 4.74 10.02 -8.51
N ARG A 58 5.36 10.75 -9.43
CA ARG A 58 5.28 10.35 -10.84
C ARG A 58 6.13 9.10 -11.03
N PRO A 59 5.65 8.09 -11.76
CA PRO A 59 6.50 6.97 -12.16
C PRO A 59 7.73 7.54 -12.84
N THR A 60 8.92 7.19 -12.35
CA THR A 60 10.15 7.53 -13.05
C THR A 60 10.11 6.76 -14.37
N SER A 61 9.80 7.44 -15.47
CA SER A 61 9.87 6.85 -16.79
C SER A 61 11.32 6.49 -17.05
N ALA A 62 11.67 5.21 -16.86
CA ALA A 62 12.93 4.68 -17.35
C ALA A 62 12.89 4.79 -18.87
N ALA A 63 13.64 5.76 -19.40
CA ALA A 63 13.99 5.96 -20.80
C ALA A 63 12.85 5.73 -21.81
N ARG A 64 12.09 6.79 -22.10
CA ARG A 64 11.50 6.93 -23.44
C ARG A 64 12.67 7.07 -24.41
N ARG A 65 13.18 5.96 -24.97
CA ARG A 65 14.12 5.99 -26.10
C ARG A 65 13.30 6.43 -27.32
N PRO A 66 13.52 7.62 -27.90
CA PRO A 66 12.98 7.89 -29.22
C PRO A 66 13.73 7.01 -30.22
N GLU A 67 12.99 6.27 -31.04
CA GLU A 67 13.49 5.73 -32.31
C GLU A 67 13.53 6.83 -33.38
#